data_AF-W1I3J9-F1
#
_entry.id   AF-W1I3J9-F1
#
_cell.length_a   1.000
_cell.length_b   1.000
_cell.length_c   1.000
_cell.angle_alpha   90.00
_cell.angle_beta   90.00
_cell.angle_gamma   90.00
#
_symmetry.space_group_name_H-M   'P 1'
#
loop_
_entity.id
_entity.type
_entity.pdbx_description
1 polymer ?
#
loop_
_entity_poly.entity_id
_entity_poly.type
_entity_poly.pdbx_seq_one_letter_code
_entity_poly.pdbx_strand_id
1 'polypeptide(L)'
;MIDRPPFNKAVYLFCVITLDFRSNRKEQRRVNEYLRKEVKLLKALQGISYKEIAEFLEIRQDSLYNWLCGYYELGTQKQKRLNEIIETLKE
;
A
#
# COMPACT_ATOMS: atom_id res chain seq x y z
N MET A 1 1.64 -35.90 -32.65
CA MET A 1 1.37 -35.94 -31.20
C MET A 1 2.52 -35.20 -30.52
N ILE A 2 2.27 -34.02 -29.95
CA ILE A 2 3.32 -33.24 -29.29
C ILE A 2 3.39 -33.75 -27.85
N ASP A 3 4.48 -34.44 -27.53
CA ASP A 3 4.86 -34.81 -26.18
C ASP A 3 4.95 -33.53 -25.33
N ARG A 4 4.01 -33.35 -24.39
CA ARG A 4 4.18 -32.36 -23.32
C ARG A 4 5.27 -32.90 -22.40
N PRO A 5 6.36 -32.15 -22.13
CA PRO A 5 7.30 -32.57 -21.11
C PRO A 5 6.58 -32.62 -19.76
N PRO A 6 6.98 -33.51 -18.84
CA PRO A 6 6.41 -33.56 -17.50
C PRO A 6 6.86 -32.31 -16.76
N PHE A 7 6.06 -31.23 -16.85
CA PHE A 7 6.24 -30.07 -16.00
C PHE A 7 6.05 -30.55 -14.56
N ASN A 8 7.18 -30.72 -13.88
CA ASN A 8 7.23 -31.13 -12.49
C ASN A 8 6.37 -30.15 -11.67
N LYS A 9 5.45 -30.65 -10.84
CA LYS A 9 4.53 -29.81 -10.04
C LYS A 9 5.27 -28.70 -9.28
N ALA A 10 6.51 -28.96 -8.87
CA ALA A 10 7.38 -27.98 -8.22
C ALA A 10 7.71 -26.75 -9.08
N VAL A 11 7.93 -26.91 -10.40
CA VAL A 11 8.23 -25.79 -11.31
C VAL A 11 6.98 -24.95 -11.55
N TYR A 12 5.82 -25.60 -11.69
CA TYR A 12 4.54 -24.91 -11.83
C TYR A 12 4.17 -24.17 -10.54
N LEU A 13 4.34 -24.80 -9.38
CA LEU A 13 4.08 -24.20 -8.09
C LEU A 13 5.04 -23.03 -7.80
N PHE A 14 6.34 -23.16 -8.14
CA PHE A 14 7.31 -22.06 -8.01
C PHE A 14 6.94 -20.88 -8.93
N CYS A 15 6.51 -21.15 -10.16
CA CYS A 15 6.06 -20.12 -11.11
C CYS A 15 4.77 -19.43 -10.66
N VAL A 16 3.78 -20.18 -10.15
CA VAL A 16 2.53 -19.63 -9.61
C VAL A 16 2.79 -18.81 -8.35
N ILE A 17 3.58 -19.31 -7.39
CA ILE A 17 3.96 -18.56 -6.18
C ILE A 17 4.70 -17.26 -6.55
N THR A 18 5.63 -17.30 -7.51
CA THR A 18 6.36 -16.09 -7.93
C THR A 18 5.48 -15.11 -8.71
N LEU A 19 4.49 -15.58 -9.47
CA LEU A 19 3.51 -14.74 -10.17
C LEU A 19 2.52 -14.09 -9.20
N ASP A 20 1.98 -14.83 -8.24
CA ASP A 20 1.06 -14.32 -7.20
C ASP A 20 1.75 -13.26 -6.33
N PHE A 21 3.00 -13.49 -5.93
CA PHE A 21 3.77 -12.53 -5.16
C PHE A 21 4.04 -11.23 -5.94
N ARG A 22 4.22 -11.32 -7.26
CA ARG A 22 4.44 -10.15 -8.13
C ARG A 22 3.17 -9.32 -8.31
N SER A 23 2.01 -9.94 -8.41
CA SER A 23 0.73 -9.25 -8.52
C SER A 23 0.40 -8.47 -7.24
N ASN A 24 0.65 -9.05 -6.07
CA ASN A 24 0.39 -8.39 -4.78
C ASN A 24 1.21 -7.10 -4.58
N ARG A 25 2.48 -7.07 -5.03
CA ARG A 25 3.31 -5.85 -4.96
C ARG A 25 2.82 -4.68 -5.82
N LYS A 26 2.22 -4.96 -6.99
CA LYS A 26 1.66 -3.91 -7.84
C LYS A 26 0.42 -3.27 -7.21
N GLU A 27 -0.40 -4.08 -6.56
CA GLU A 27 -1.61 -3.62 -5.89
C GLU A 27 -1.28 -2.70 -4.71
N GLN A 28 -0.28 -3.05 -3.90
CA GLN A 28 0.15 -2.19 -2.79
C GLN A 28 0.60 -0.80 -3.25
N ARG A 29 1.25 -0.68 -4.41
CA ARG A 29 1.63 0.64 -4.95
C ARG A 29 0.40 1.48 -5.31
N ARG A 30 -0.62 0.87 -5.93
CA ARG A 30 -1.87 1.55 -6.26
C ARG A 30 -2.59 2.04 -5.00
N VAL A 31 -2.64 1.21 -3.96
CA VAL A 31 -3.24 1.59 -2.66
C VAL A 31 -2.47 2.74 -2.02
N ASN A 32 -1.13 2.73 -2.03
CA ASN A 32 -0.35 3.86 -1.52
C ASN A 32 -0.61 5.14 -2.32
N GLU A 33 -0.65 5.08 -3.64
CA GLU A 33 -0.96 6.24 -4.48
C GLU A 33 -2.36 6.81 -4.19
N TYR A 34 -3.34 5.94 -3.97
CA TYR A 34 -4.69 6.33 -3.55
C TYR A 34 -4.65 7.02 -2.18
N LEU A 35 -4.06 6.39 -1.16
CA LEU A 35 -3.98 6.94 0.19
C LEU A 35 -3.23 8.28 0.23
N ARG A 36 -2.19 8.46 -0.60
CA ARG A 36 -1.48 9.75 -0.73
C ARG A 36 -2.39 10.86 -1.24
N LYS A 37 -3.31 10.55 -2.15
CA LYS A 37 -4.30 11.52 -2.65
C LYS A 37 -5.33 11.83 -1.57
N GLU A 38 -5.84 10.82 -0.89
CA GLU A 38 -6.81 10.98 0.20
C GLU A 38 -6.27 11.84 1.34
N VAL A 39 -5.03 11.61 1.77
CA VAL A 39 -4.39 12.43 2.82
C VAL A 39 -4.24 13.89 2.39
N LYS A 40 -3.95 14.16 1.12
CA LYS A 40 -3.89 15.53 0.59
C LYS A 40 -5.28 16.17 0.55
N LEU A 41 -6.31 15.40 0.20
CA LEU A 41 -7.70 15.86 0.18
C LEU A 41 -8.20 16.15 1.60
N LEU A 42 -7.99 15.27 2.56
CA LEU A 42 -8.37 15.48 3.96
C LEU A 42 -7.76 16.76 4.52
N LYS A 43 -6.47 16.99 4.26
CA LYS A 43 -5.81 18.25 4.65
C LYS A 43 -6.50 19.47 4.05
N ALA A 44 -6.85 19.41 2.75
CA ALA A 44 -7.48 20.53 2.06
C ALA A 44 -8.92 20.79 2.53
N LEU A 45 -9.66 19.74 2.85
CA LEU A 45 -11.08 19.82 3.19
C LEU A 45 -11.32 20.09 4.68
N GLN A 46 -10.58 19.43 5.56
CA GLN A 46 -10.81 19.46 7.02
C GLN A 46 -9.77 20.30 7.77
N GLY A 47 -8.72 20.77 7.10
CA GLY A 47 -7.66 21.54 7.73
C GLY A 47 -6.75 20.72 8.66
N ILE A 48 -6.86 19.39 8.65
CA ILE A 48 -6.06 18.50 9.49
C ILE A 48 -4.58 18.64 9.15
N SER A 49 -3.76 18.76 10.19
CA SER A 49 -2.31 18.88 10.03
C SER A 49 -1.66 17.53 9.74
N TYR A 50 -0.54 17.54 9.01
CA TYR A 50 0.25 16.32 8.82
C TYR A 50 0.81 15.77 10.13
N LYS A 51 0.89 16.60 11.17
CA LYS A 51 1.32 16.19 12.50
C LYS A 51 0.28 15.27 13.14
N GLU A 52 -0.99 15.62 13.09
CA GLU A 52 -2.08 14.79 13.63
C GLU A 52 -2.16 13.44 12.91
N ILE A 53 -2.09 13.44 11.58
CA ILE A 53 -2.09 12.19 10.79
C ILE A 53 -0.89 11.32 11.15
N ALA A 54 0.29 11.93 11.37
CA ALA A 54 1.48 11.20 11.80
C ALA A 54 1.33 10.63 13.21
N GLU A 55 0.69 11.36 14.13
CA GLU A 55 0.37 10.90 15.48
C GLU A 55 -0.60 9.70 15.46
N PHE A 56 -1.68 9.75 14.66
CA PHE A 56 -2.61 8.63 14.51
C PHE A 56 -1.95 7.37 13.92
N LEU A 57 -0.98 7.55 13.02
CA LEU A 57 -0.22 6.46 12.42
C LEU A 57 0.97 5.98 13.29
N GLU A 58 1.23 6.63 14.41
CA GLU A 58 2.38 6.39 15.28
C GLU A 58 3.72 6.44 14.51
N ILE A 59 3.84 7.39 13.57
CA ILE A 59 5.06 7.62 12.80
C ILE A 59 5.57 9.04 12.98
N ARG A 60 6.85 9.25 12.72
CA ARG A 60 7.41 10.60 12.68
C ARG A 60 6.79 11.38 11.53
N GLN A 61 6.54 12.67 11.75
CA GLN A 61 6.05 13.58 10.72
C GLN A 61 6.97 13.58 9.48
N ASP A 62 8.29 13.54 9.68
CA ASP A 62 9.27 13.44 8.60
C ASP A 62 9.08 12.17 7.76
N SER A 63 8.77 11.04 8.41
CA SER A 63 8.46 9.79 7.73
C SER A 63 7.18 9.91 6.91
N LEU A 64 6.12 10.49 7.49
CA LEU A 64 4.87 10.73 6.74
C LEU A 64 5.11 11.61 5.51
N TYR A 65 5.90 12.67 5.66
CA TYR A 65 6.24 13.57 4.54
C TYR A 65 7.03 12.82 3.45
N ASN A 66 8.03 12.03 3.84
CA ASN A 66 8.80 11.22 2.91
C ASN A 66 7.93 10.21 2.16
N TRP A 67 6.96 9.60 2.86
CA TRP A 67 5.98 8.72 2.22
C TRP A 67 5.08 9.47 1.24
N LEU A 68 4.58 10.67 1.60
CA LEU A 68 3.75 11.51 0.74
C LEU A 68 4.47 11.93 -0.55
N CYS A 69 5.78 12.17 -0.47
CA CYS A 69 6.64 12.51 -1.59
C CYS A 69 7.02 11.29 -2.46
N GLY A 70 6.73 10.07 -2.02
CA GLY A 70 7.02 8.86 -2.79
C GLY A 70 8.41 8.27 -2.55
N TYR A 71 9.14 8.70 -1.52
CA TYR A 71 10.47 8.14 -1.21
C TYR A 71 10.40 6.68 -0.76
N TYR A 72 9.27 6.26 -0.17
CA TYR A 72 9.04 4.88 0.20
C TYR A 72 7.53 4.55 0.21
N GLU A 73 7.21 3.26 0.28
CA GLU A 73 5.85 2.72 0.32
C GLU A 73 5.53 2.22 1.74
N LEU A 74 4.31 2.48 2.24
CA LEU A 74 3.88 1.87 3.51
C LEU A 74 3.64 0.38 3.32
N GLY A 75 3.89 -0.41 4.37
CA GLY A 75 3.47 -1.81 4.42
C GLY A 75 1.94 -1.93 4.58
N THR A 76 1.39 -3.09 4.22
CA THR A 76 -0.05 -3.39 4.24
C THR A 76 -0.74 -3.07 5.57
N GLN A 77 -0.10 -3.38 6.70
CA GLN A 77 -0.68 -3.10 8.03
C GLN A 77 -0.89 -1.59 8.25
N LYS A 78 0.12 -0.77 7.90
CA LYS A 78 0.02 0.69 8.03
C LYS A 78 -0.95 1.30 7.02
N GLN A 79 -1.01 0.75 5.81
CA GLN A 79 -2.03 1.15 4.82
C GLN A 79 -3.44 0.92 5.36
N LYS A 80 -3.70 -0.24 5.97
CA LYS A 80 -5.02 -0.56 6.55
C LYS A 80 -5.40 0.41 7.66
N ARG A 81 -4.49 0.66 8.61
CA ARG A 81 -4.70 1.66 9.68
C ARG A 81 -4.98 3.05 9.12
N LEU A 82 -4.19 3.49 8.14
CA LEU A 82 -4.40 4.80 7.52
C LEU A 82 -5.77 4.88 6.83
N ASN A 83 -6.20 3.81 6.15
CA ASN A 83 -7.52 3.76 5.54
C ASN A 83 -8.64 3.86 6.58
N GLU A 84 -8.53 3.14 7.70
CA GLU A 84 -9.49 3.22 8.82
C GLU A 84 -9.55 4.65 9.39
N ILE A 85 -8.41 5.32 9.55
CA ILE A 85 -8.35 6.72 10.00
C ILE A 85 -9.03 7.64 8.99
N ILE A 86 -8.75 7.49 7.69
CA ILE A 86 -9.35 8.31 6.64
C ILE A 86 -10.87 8.16 6.63
N GLU A 87 -11.39 6.94 6.72
CA GLU A 87 -12.83 6.68 6.76
C GLU A 87 -13.47 7.26 8.01
N THR A 88 -12.85 7.08 9.18
CA THR A 88 -13.32 7.68 10.45
C THR A 88 -13.38 9.20 10.40
N LEU A 89 -12.42 9.84 9.70
CA LEU A 89 -12.38 11.28 9.58
C LEU A 89 -13.38 11.82 8.55
N LYS A 90 -13.80 11.02 7.56
CA LYS A 90 -14.75 11.45 6.52
C LYS A 90 -16.20 11.49 6.99
N GLU A 91 -16.58 10.66 7.97
CA GLU A 91 -17.89 10.72 8.63
C GLU A 91 -18.08 12.04 9.41
#